data_AF-A0A127SRP1-F1
#
_entry.id   AF-A0A127SRP1-F1
#
_cell.length_a   1.000
_cell.length_b   1.000
_cell.length_c   1.000
_cell.angle_alpha   90.00
_cell.angle_beta   90.00
_cell.angle_gamma   90.00
#
_symmetry.space_group_name_H-M   'P 1'
#
loop_
_entity.id
_entity.type
_entity.pdbx_description
1 polymer ?
#
loop_
_entity_poly.entity_id
_entity_poly.type
_entity_poly.pdbx_seq_one_letter_code
_entity_poly.pdbx_strand_id
1 'polypeptide(L)'
;TVGLSTVEDNGNNTWSGNPLYQDQTFFRLSRVGDKNGVFKNSQFPNTPEAVEAFQRSWNPYSGPLDNNVNAKSLAKLFDKIGPSILITHSMGGTIGWRTPFYTRNVKAIVALEPGGTPFLFPEGQVPTQEKTKVAILGGAAEGVSLQNFKKLTEIPILLIYGDYIPDQPSEAAGPDKWRSELAMARKFVKAVNDHGGHAELIHLPEIGIHGNSHFLMAEKNNQQLAQLIENWLKKNNLAGK
;
A
#
# COMPACT_ATOMS: atom_id res chain seq x y z
N THR A 1 15.06 7.22 -12.27
CA THR A 1 13.79 6.68 -11.74
C THR A 1 14.14 5.51 -10.85
N VAL A 2 13.81 5.57 -9.56
CA VAL A 2 14.18 4.53 -8.57
C VAL A 2 13.36 3.28 -8.87
N GLY A 3 14.00 2.16 -9.23
CA GLY A 3 13.45 0.79 -9.23
C GLY A 3 12.13 0.51 -9.96
N LEU A 4 11.47 1.51 -10.54
CA LEU A 4 10.11 1.49 -11.07
C LEU A 4 10.13 2.30 -12.38
N SER A 5 11.08 2.00 -13.27
CA SER A 5 11.16 2.66 -14.57
C SER A 5 10.06 2.11 -15.48
N THR A 6 9.26 3.03 -16.01
CA THR A 6 8.23 2.81 -17.03
C THR A 6 8.75 2.85 -18.46
N VAL A 7 10.06 3.02 -18.59
CA VAL A 7 10.81 3.19 -19.83
C VAL A 7 11.88 2.11 -19.84
N GLU A 8 12.15 1.56 -21.03
CA GLU A 8 13.26 0.62 -21.24
C GLU A 8 14.53 1.17 -20.56
N ASP A 9 15.22 0.30 -19.85
CA ASP A 9 16.42 0.71 -19.14
C ASP A 9 17.43 1.28 -20.14
N ASN A 10 17.77 2.55 -19.94
CA ASN A 10 18.74 3.25 -20.78
C ASN A 10 20.19 3.05 -20.29
N GLY A 11 20.44 2.04 -19.45
CA GLY A 11 21.73 1.71 -18.86
C GLY A 11 22.13 2.57 -17.66
N ASN A 12 21.32 3.57 -17.28
CA ASN A 12 21.58 4.43 -16.12
C ASN A 12 20.79 4.03 -14.87
N ASN A 13 19.87 3.06 -14.98
CA ASN A 13 19.16 2.53 -13.83
C ASN A 13 20.11 1.60 -13.06
N THR A 14 20.65 2.10 -11.96
CA THR A 14 21.55 1.34 -11.07
C THR A 14 20.92 0.07 -10.51
N TRP A 15 19.59 -0.08 -10.59
CA TRP A 15 18.84 -1.25 -10.14
C TRP A 15 18.77 -2.36 -11.21
N SER A 16 18.66 -2.06 -12.50
CA SER A 16 18.49 -3.06 -13.57
C SER A 16 19.80 -3.76 -13.99
N GLY A 17 20.95 -3.12 -13.79
CA GLY A 17 22.25 -3.73 -14.08
C GLY A 17 22.71 -4.81 -13.09
N ASN A 18 22.01 -4.98 -11.96
CA ASN A 18 22.35 -5.99 -10.95
C ASN A 18 21.08 -6.55 -10.26
N PRO A 19 20.58 -7.73 -10.66
CA PRO A 19 19.38 -8.32 -10.06
C PRO A 19 19.51 -8.57 -8.55
N LEU A 20 20.70 -8.86 -8.05
CA LEU A 20 20.95 -9.03 -6.60
C LEU A 20 20.78 -7.72 -5.82
N TYR A 21 21.00 -6.58 -6.46
CA TYR A 21 20.80 -5.26 -5.86
C TYR A 21 19.31 -4.92 -5.75
N GLN A 22 18.48 -5.34 -6.72
CA GLN A 22 17.02 -5.27 -6.62
C GLN A 22 16.50 -6.15 -5.48
N ASP A 23 16.98 -7.39 -5.37
CA ASP A 23 16.58 -8.31 -4.31
C ASP A 23 16.86 -7.73 -2.91
N GLN A 24 18.08 -7.24 -2.68
CA GLN A 24 18.44 -6.64 -1.39
C GLN A 24 17.65 -5.37 -1.09
N THR A 25 17.28 -4.62 -2.14
CA THR A 25 16.56 -3.36 -1.98
C THR A 25 15.11 -3.61 -1.66
N PHE A 26 14.43 -4.48 -2.41
CA PHE A 26 13.06 -4.83 -2.11
C PHE A 26 12.94 -5.56 -0.78
N PHE A 27 13.91 -6.39 -0.41
CA PHE A 27 13.98 -7.02 0.91
C PHE A 27 13.98 -5.98 2.06
N ARG A 28 14.83 -4.94 1.94
CA ARG A 28 14.92 -3.88 2.96
C ARG A 28 13.76 -2.89 2.88
N LEU A 29 13.37 -2.50 1.67
CA LEU A 29 12.25 -1.59 1.41
C LEU A 29 10.96 -2.21 1.94
N SER A 30 10.77 -3.50 1.77
CA SER A 30 9.57 -4.22 2.23
C SER A 30 9.65 -4.62 3.71
N ARG A 31 10.68 -4.16 4.43
CA ARG A 31 10.87 -4.39 5.87
C ARG A 31 10.89 -5.89 6.24
N VAL A 32 11.38 -6.74 5.34
CA VAL A 32 11.60 -8.16 5.63
C VAL A 32 12.81 -8.34 6.56
N GLY A 33 13.84 -7.53 6.34
CA GLY A 33 15.04 -7.51 7.16
C GLY A 33 16.02 -6.41 6.77
N ASP A 34 17.25 -6.51 7.27
CA ASP A 34 18.32 -5.54 7.05
C ASP A 34 19.60 -6.20 6.52
N LYS A 35 20.76 -5.57 6.71
CA LYS A 35 22.07 -6.12 6.32
C LYS A 35 22.45 -7.41 7.06
N ASN A 36 21.81 -7.69 8.20
CA ASN A 36 22.05 -8.86 9.03
C ASN A 36 21.06 -10.00 8.73
N GLY A 37 20.18 -9.83 7.74
CA GLY A 37 19.16 -10.81 7.36
C GLY A 37 17.76 -10.44 7.87
N VAL A 38 16.87 -11.43 7.92
CA VAL A 38 15.48 -11.28 8.37
C VAL A 38 15.44 -10.84 9.84
N PHE A 39 14.52 -9.93 10.20
CA PHE A 39 14.38 -9.50 11.59
C PHE A 39 14.02 -10.68 12.52
N LYS A 40 14.60 -10.70 13.72
CA LYS A 40 14.47 -11.82 14.67
C LYS A 40 13.02 -12.20 14.99
N ASN A 41 12.14 -11.21 15.12
CA ASN A 41 10.72 -11.41 15.45
C ASN A 41 9.82 -11.31 14.20
N SER A 42 10.39 -11.43 12.99
CA SER A 42 9.64 -11.27 11.75
C SER A 42 8.55 -12.33 11.60
N GLN A 43 7.41 -11.92 11.06
CA GLN A 43 6.34 -12.79 10.60
C GLN A 43 6.61 -13.30 9.17
N PHE A 44 7.62 -12.77 8.47
CA PHE A 44 8.07 -13.33 7.20
C PHE A 44 8.53 -14.80 7.39
N PRO A 45 8.11 -15.72 6.51
CA PRO A 45 8.60 -17.10 6.54
C PRO A 45 10.08 -17.15 6.10
N ASN A 46 11.00 -17.35 7.05
CA ASN A 46 12.44 -17.34 6.82
C ASN A 46 13.01 -18.74 6.54
N THR A 47 12.41 -19.49 5.61
CA THR A 47 13.01 -20.73 5.08
C THR A 47 13.70 -20.44 3.75
N PRO A 48 14.71 -21.23 3.33
CA PRO A 48 15.35 -21.07 2.03
C PRO A 48 14.34 -21.02 0.87
N GLU A 49 13.33 -21.88 0.90
CA GLU A 49 12.30 -21.99 -0.14
C GLU A 49 11.41 -20.74 -0.17
N ALA A 50 11.09 -20.19 1.01
CA ALA A 50 10.28 -18.98 1.10
C ALA A 50 11.03 -17.73 0.65
N VAL A 51 12.33 -17.63 0.97
CA VAL A 51 13.20 -16.55 0.47
C VAL A 51 13.36 -16.65 -1.05
N GLU A 52 13.57 -17.85 -1.58
CA GLU A 52 13.64 -18.07 -3.02
C GLU A 52 12.32 -17.72 -3.72
N ALA A 53 11.19 -18.18 -3.19
CA ALA A 53 9.86 -17.85 -3.73
C ALA A 53 9.60 -16.35 -3.73
N PHE A 54 9.99 -15.66 -2.66
CA PHE A 54 9.90 -14.20 -2.57
C PHE A 54 10.71 -13.52 -3.66
N GLN A 55 11.97 -13.91 -3.88
CA GLN A 55 12.82 -13.34 -4.94
C GLN A 55 12.25 -13.62 -6.34
N ARG A 56 11.68 -14.80 -6.56
CA ARG A 56 11.07 -15.17 -7.85
C ARG A 56 9.71 -14.53 -8.11
N SER A 57 9.10 -13.89 -7.12
CA SER A 57 7.79 -13.25 -7.27
C SER A 57 7.85 -11.87 -7.94
N TRP A 58 9.04 -11.29 -8.06
CA TRP A 58 9.23 -9.99 -8.69
C TRP A 58 9.23 -10.10 -10.21
N ASN A 59 8.46 -9.22 -10.86
CA ASN A 59 8.40 -9.15 -12.32
C ASN A 59 8.56 -7.69 -12.78
N PRO A 60 9.35 -7.42 -13.84
CA PRO A 60 9.45 -6.07 -14.39
C PRO A 60 8.10 -5.61 -14.98
N TYR A 61 7.90 -4.29 -15.02
CA TYR A 61 6.78 -3.69 -15.74
C TYR A 61 7.05 -3.74 -17.25
N SER A 62 6.03 -4.04 -18.03
CA SER A 62 6.12 -4.08 -19.51
C SER A 62 5.72 -2.75 -20.17
N GLY A 63 5.58 -1.66 -19.41
CA GLY A 63 5.15 -0.36 -19.92
C GLY A 63 4.89 0.68 -18.84
N PRO A 64 4.36 1.86 -19.20
CA PRO A 64 4.15 2.93 -18.26
C PRO A 64 3.05 2.67 -17.25
N LEU A 65 3.31 3.09 -16.02
CA LEU A 65 2.36 3.08 -14.93
C LEU A 65 1.32 4.16 -15.17
N ASP A 66 0.10 3.74 -15.49
CA ASP A 66 -1.07 4.61 -15.56
C ASP A 66 -2.13 4.11 -14.57
N ASN A 67 -2.25 4.86 -13.46
CA ASN A 67 -3.20 4.55 -12.40
C ASN A 67 -4.65 4.61 -12.87
N ASN A 68 -4.98 5.49 -13.81
CA ASN A 68 -6.33 5.62 -14.35
C ASN A 68 -6.67 4.47 -15.29
N VAL A 69 -5.73 4.03 -16.14
CA VAL A 69 -5.92 2.84 -17.00
C VAL A 69 -6.18 1.62 -16.14
N ASN A 70 -5.37 1.39 -15.10
CA ASN A 70 -5.57 0.25 -14.20
C ASN A 70 -6.90 0.36 -13.43
N ALA A 71 -7.25 1.55 -12.93
CA ALA A 71 -8.51 1.76 -12.20
C ALA A 71 -9.74 1.54 -13.09
N LYS A 72 -9.70 1.98 -14.35
CA LYS A 72 -10.76 1.73 -15.35
C LYS A 72 -10.89 0.24 -15.68
N SER A 73 -9.77 -0.48 -15.79
CA SER A 73 -9.78 -1.93 -16.01
C SER A 73 -10.40 -2.68 -14.83
N LEU A 74 -10.06 -2.31 -13.59
CA LEU A 74 -10.73 -2.84 -12.40
C LEU A 74 -12.22 -2.48 -12.39
N ALA A 75 -12.59 -1.23 -12.71
CA ALA A 75 -13.99 -0.83 -12.76
C ALA A 75 -14.81 -1.70 -13.74
N LYS A 76 -14.27 -2.02 -14.92
CA LYS A 76 -14.89 -2.95 -15.87
C LYS A 76 -15.06 -4.36 -15.30
N LEU A 77 -14.10 -4.84 -14.50
CA LEU A 77 -14.24 -6.12 -13.81
C LEU A 77 -15.40 -6.07 -12.81
N PHE A 78 -15.48 -5.01 -11.99
CA PHE A 78 -16.55 -4.80 -11.03
C PHE A 78 -17.92 -4.67 -11.71
N ASP A 79 -18.01 -4.00 -12.86
CA ASP A 79 -19.24 -3.94 -13.65
C ASP A 79 -19.67 -5.32 -14.20
N LYS A 80 -18.70 -6.22 -14.44
CA LYS A 80 -18.96 -7.59 -14.89
C LYS A 80 -19.38 -8.53 -13.75
N ILE A 81 -18.72 -8.45 -12.59
CA ILE A 81 -18.94 -9.38 -11.47
C ILE A 81 -19.98 -8.88 -10.47
N GLY A 82 -20.35 -7.60 -10.56
CA GLY A 82 -21.27 -6.94 -9.65
C GLY A 82 -20.61 -6.46 -8.35
N PRO A 83 -21.43 -6.02 -7.38
CA PRO A 83 -20.96 -5.43 -6.13
C PRO A 83 -19.96 -6.31 -5.37
N SER A 84 -18.77 -5.78 -5.09
CA SER A 84 -17.67 -6.55 -4.47
C SER A 84 -16.82 -5.67 -3.54
N ILE A 85 -15.97 -6.29 -2.72
CA ILE A 85 -14.96 -5.61 -1.89
C ILE A 85 -13.64 -5.58 -2.67
N LEU A 86 -12.96 -4.44 -2.67
CA LEU A 86 -11.66 -4.28 -3.32
C LEU A 86 -10.54 -4.38 -2.28
N ILE A 87 -9.70 -5.40 -2.37
CA ILE A 87 -8.48 -5.50 -1.56
C ILE A 87 -7.27 -5.08 -2.41
N THR A 88 -6.48 -4.14 -1.91
CA THR A 88 -5.28 -3.63 -2.59
C THR A 88 -4.05 -3.79 -1.72
N HIS A 89 -2.87 -3.71 -2.33
CA HIS A 89 -1.58 -3.73 -1.65
C HIS A 89 -0.64 -2.69 -2.25
N SER A 90 0.15 -2.00 -1.41
CA SER A 90 1.25 -1.15 -1.86
C SER A 90 0.78 -0.07 -2.85
N MET A 91 1.43 0.01 -4.02
CA MET A 91 1.10 0.91 -5.12
C MET A 91 -0.35 0.76 -5.61
N GLY A 92 -0.97 -0.38 -5.37
CA GLY A 92 -2.38 -0.65 -5.65
C GLY A 92 -3.34 0.25 -4.88
N GLY A 93 -2.91 0.90 -3.79
CA GLY A 93 -3.73 1.86 -3.04
C GLY A 93 -4.31 2.94 -3.95
N THR A 94 -3.47 3.65 -4.70
CA THR A 94 -3.89 4.74 -5.60
C THR A 94 -4.83 4.29 -6.72
N ILE A 95 -4.69 3.03 -7.15
CA ILE A 95 -5.57 2.41 -8.14
C ILE A 95 -6.93 2.17 -7.48
N GLY A 96 -6.93 1.60 -6.27
CA GLY A 96 -8.13 1.38 -5.47
C GLY A 96 -8.91 2.66 -5.18
N TRP A 97 -8.22 3.76 -4.84
CA TRP A 97 -8.88 5.06 -4.61
C TRP A 97 -9.58 5.59 -5.86
N ARG A 98 -9.05 5.26 -7.06
CA ARG A 98 -9.59 5.71 -8.34
C ARG A 98 -10.67 4.81 -8.91
N THR A 99 -10.72 3.52 -8.55
CA THR A 99 -11.72 2.59 -9.08
C THR A 99 -13.16 3.08 -8.86
N PRO A 100 -13.56 3.57 -7.67
CA PRO A 100 -14.88 4.16 -7.46
C PRO A 100 -15.21 5.36 -8.37
N PHE A 101 -14.22 6.01 -8.98
CA PHE A 101 -14.48 7.10 -9.92
C PHE A 101 -15.20 6.61 -11.17
N TYR A 102 -15.06 5.32 -11.51
CA TYR A 102 -15.53 4.74 -12.76
C TYR A 102 -16.62 3.68 -12.58
N THR A 103 -16.89 3.22 -11.36
CA THR A 103 -17.96 2.24 -11.07
C THR A 103 -18.59 2.48 -9.70
N ARG A 104 -19.86 2.08 -9.54
CA ARG A 104 -20.58 2.06 -8.25
C ARG A 104 -20.55 0.70 -7.56
N ASN A 105 -19.90 -0.29 -8.16
CA ASN A 105 -19.89 -1.67 -7.68
C ASN A 105 -18.82 -1.94 -6.61
N VAL A 106 -17.95 -0.98 -6.28
CA VAL A 106 -17.05 -1.09 -5.13
C VAL A 106 -17.86 -0.88 -3.85
N LYS A 107 -17.92 -1.88 -2.98
CA LYS A 107 -18.66 -1.83 -1.70
C LYS A 107 -17.80 -1.39 -0.52
N ALA A 108 -16.50 -1.65 -0.57
CA ALA A 108 -15.50 -1.20 0.39
C ALA A 108 -14.09 -1.37 -0.20
N ILE A 109 -13.12 -0.70 0.41
CA ILE A 109 -11.69 -0.88 0.11
C ILE A 109 -10.96 -1.35 1.36
N VAL A 110 -10.17 -2.42 1.23
CA VAL A 110 -9.18 -2.84 2.22
C VAL A 110 -7.80 -2.67 1.60
N ALA A 111 -7.00 -1.73 2.10
CA ALA A 111 -5.68 -1.43 1.59
C ALA A 111 -4.60 -1.91 2.57
N LEU A 112 -3.81 -2.87 2.13
CA LEU A 112 -2.67 -3.39 2.87
C LEU A 112 -1.45 -2.55 2.50
N GLU A 113 -0.87 -1.84 3.47
CA GLU A 113 0.34 -1.02 3.29
C GLU A 113 0.30 -0.11 2.04
N PRO A 114 -0.76 0.70 1.81
CA PRO A 114 -0.78 1.57 0.65
C PRO A 114 0.44 2.50 0.64
N GLY A 115 1.09 2.67 -0.51
CA GLY A 115 2.29 3.49 -0.62
C GLY A 115 3.04 3.29 -1.93
N GLY A 116 4.03 4.14 -2.20
CA GLY A 116 4.73 4.21 -3.48
C GLY A 116 3.91 4.89 -4.58
N THR A 117 2.68 5.29 -4.28
CA THR A 117 1.79 6.04 -5.16
C THR A 117 0.94 7.04 -4.35
N PRO A 118 0.38 8.08 -4.97
CA PRO A 118 -0.27 9.15 -4.24
C PRO A 118 -1.54 8.71 -3.48
N PHE A 119 -1.70 9.21 -2.26
CA PHE A 119 -3.02 9.32 -1.62
C PHE A 119 -3.80 10.48 -2.25
N LEU A 120 -5.13 10.36 -2.31
CA LEU A 120 -5.98 11.35 -2.98
C LEU A 120 -6.61 12.29 -1.95
N PHE A 121 -6.59 13.58 -2.23
CA PHE A 121 -7.22 14.62 -1.41
C PHE A 121 -8.05 15.53 -2.31
N PRO A 122 -9.06 16.26 -1.79
CA PRO A 122 -9.69 17.33 -2.55
C PRO A 122 -8.64 18.34 -3.02
N GLU A 123 -8.80 18.85 -4.23
CA GLU A 123 -8.06 20.02 -4.71
C GLU A 123 -8.13 21.16 -3.69
N GLY A 124 -6.99 21.81 -3.44
CA GLY A 124 -6.85 22.83 -2.39
C GLY A 124 -6.67 22.29 -0.97
N GLN A 125 -6.74 20.98 -0.76
CA GLN A 125 -6.58 20.34 0.57
C GLN A 125 -5.46 19.29 0.60
N VAL A 126 -4.57 19.30 -0.40
CA VAL A 126 -3.42 18.39 -0.44
C VAL A 126 -2.46 18.75 0.71
N PRO A 127 -2.19 17.84 1.66
CA PRO A 127 -1.36 18.17 2.82
C PRO A 127 0.11 18.27 2.44
N THR A 128 0.88 18.97 3.28
CA THR A 128 2.35 18.96 3.18
C THR A 128 2.90 17.56 3.40
N GLN A 129 3.74 17.12 2.47
CA GLN A 129 4.46 15.86 2.51
C GLN A 129 5.62 15.93 3.50
N GLU A 130 5.87 14.84 4.21
CA GLU A 130 7.02 14.78 5.09
C GLU A 130 8.30 14.61 4.29
N LYS A 131 9.38 15.22 4.77
CA LYS A 131 10.69 14.99 4.18
C LYS A 131 11.15 13.59 4.54
N THR A 132 11.71 12.90 3.55
CA THR A 132 12.35 11.60 3.73
C THR A 132 13.80 11.66 3.30
N LYS A 133 14.59 10.68 3.75
CA LYS A 133 16.00 10.51 3.38
C LYS A 133 16.22 10.48 1.88
N VAL A 134 15.32 9.82 1.16
CA VAL A 134 15.28 9.79 -0.30
C VAL A 134 13.97 10.44 -0.73
N ALA A 135 14.02 11.73 -1.06
CA ALA A 135 12.84 12.57 -1.27
C ALA A 135 11.77 11.97 -2.20
N ILE A 136 12.21 11.30 -3.27
CA ILE A 136 11.34 10.64 -4.27
C ILE A 136 10.62 9.38 -3.75
N LEU A 137 10.93 8.93 -2.53
CA LEU A 137 10.23 7.84 -1.85
C LEU A 137 9.28 8.35 -0.76
N GLY A 138 9.11 9.66 -0.58
CA GLY A 138 8.18 10.22 0.39
C GLY A 138 6.73 9.84 0.11
N GLY A 139 5.91 9.83 1.16
CA GLY A 139 4.47 9.59 1.05
C GLY A 139 3.82 10.67 0.17
N ALA A 140 3.43 10.25 -1.04
CA ALA A 140 2.94 11.16 -2.06
C ALA A 140 1.45 11.47 -1.85
N ALA A 141 1.04 12.65 -2.31
CA ALA A 141 -0.35 13.08 -2.29
C ALA A 141 -0.68 13.82 -3.58
N GLU A 142 -1.92 13.63 -4.06
CA GLU A 142 -2.43 14.22 -5.30
C GLU A 142 -3.82 14.82 -5.05
N GLY A 143 -4.06 15.99 -5.63
CA GLY A 143 -5.36 16.65 -5.61
C GLY A 143 -6.29 16.05 -6.67
N VAL A 144 -7.53 15.79 -6.29
CA VAL A 144 -8.61 15.40 -7.20
C VAL A 144 -9.83 16.29 -6.99
N SER A 145 -10.71 16.37 -7.99
CA SER A 145 -11.96 17.13 -7.86
C SER A 145 -12.75 16.67 -6.63
N LEU A 146 -13.43 17.62 -5.97
CA LEU A 146 -14.27 17.32 -4.81
C LEU A 146 -15.33 16.25 -5.12
N GLN A 147 -15.86 16.24 -6.34
CA GLN A 147 -16.82 15.23 -6.79
C GLN A 147 -16.21 13.82 -6.79
N ASN A 148 -14.96 13.66 -7.24
CA ASN A 148 -14.28 12.37 -7.20
C ASN A 148 -13.94 11.99 -5.77
N PHE A 149 -13.43 12.92 -4.96
CA PHE A 149 -13.12 12.65 -3.55
C PHE A 149 -14.36 12.18 -2.76
N LYS A 150 -15.53 12.80 -2.98
CA LYS A 150 -16.80 12.37 -2.35
C LYS A 150 -17.18 10.93 -2.65
N LYS A 151 -16.76 10.34 -3.77
CA LYS A 151 -17.03 8.91 -4.03
C LYS A 151 -16.29 8.00 -3.04
N LEU A 152 -15.17 8.45 -2.47
CA LEU A 152 -14.46 7.72 -1.43
C LEU A 152 -15.17 7.81 -0.08
N THR A 153 -15.96 8.86 0.16
CA THR A 153 -16.72 9.02 1.40
C THR A 153 -17.99 8.17 1.42
N GLU A 154 -18.43 7.67 0.27
CA GLU A 154 -19.63 6.85 0.12
C GLU A 154 -19.40 5.36 0.44
N ILE A 155 -18.14 4.93 0.64
CA ILE A 155 -17.77 3.54 0.90
C ILE A 155 -16.88 3.41 2.13
N PRO A 156 -17.01 2.34 2.94
CA PRO A 156 -16.06 2.03 4.00
C PRO A 156 -14.65 1.76 3.46
N ILE A 157 -13.64 2.29 4.16
CA ILE A 157 -12.22 2.11 3.80
C ILE A 157 -11.43 1.64 5.04
N LEU A 158 -10.64 0.58 4.89
CA LEU A 158 -9.70 0.10 5.90
C LEU A 158 -8.27 0.17 5.37
N LEU A 159 -7.36 0.75 6.14
CA LEU A 159 -5.92 0.70 5.90
C LEU A 159 -5.25 -0.15 6.98
N ILE A 160 -4.33 -1.03 6.61
CA ILE A 160 -3.55 -1.83 7.56
C ILE A 160 -2.06 -1.66 7.29
N TYR A 161 -1.30 -1.28 8.31
CA TYR A 161 0.16 -1.21 8.30
C TYR A 161 0.74 -2.16 9.35
N GLY A 162 1.81 -2.86 9.00
CA GLY A 162 2.61 -3.73 9.85
C GLY A 162 3.62 -2.96 10.70
N ASP A 163 4.68 -3.66 11.06
CA ASP A 163 5.69 -3.27 12.04
C ASP A 163 6.96 -2.72 11.35
N TYR A 164 7.96 -2.38 12.17
CA TYR A 164 9.27 -1.86 11.77
C TYR A 164 9.20 -0.49 11.07
N ILE A 165 8.13 0.26 11.32
CA ILE A 165 7.97 1.64 10.87
C ILE A 165 8.43 2.56 12.01
N PRO A 166 9.48 3.37 11.84
CA PRO A 166 10.00 4.20 12.90
C PRO A 166 9.10 5.42 13.14
N ASP A 167 8.97 5.86 14.39
CA ASP A 167 8.21 7.07 14.75
C ASP A 167 8.94 8.36 14.35
N GLN A 168 10.26 8.30 14.19
CA GLN A 168 11.13 9.43 13.88
C GLN A 168 11.85 9.22 12.55
N PRO A 169 12.29 10.30 11.87
CA PRO A 169 13.09 10.19 10.66
C PRO A 169 14.26 9.22 10.81
N SER A 170 14.48 8.42 9.77
CA SER A 170 15.47 7.35 9.76
C SER A 170 16.48 7.52 8.63
N GLU A 171 17.73 7.17 8.89
CA GLU A 171 18.79 7.13 7.86
C GLU A 171 18.60 5.96 6.88
N ALA A 172 17.86 4.93 7.27
CA ALA A 172 17.48 3.84 6.37
C ALA A 172 16.29 4.27 5.49
N ALA A 173 16.51 4.29 4.17
CA ALA A 173 15.56 4.78 3.19
C ALA A 173 14.21 4.04 3.19
N GLY A 174 14.21 2.72 3.39
CA GLY A 174 12.99 1.91 3.45
C GLY A 174 12.12 2.23 4.67
N PRO A 175 12.64 2.10 5.90
CA PRO A 175 11.94 2.51 7.11
C PRO A 175 11.44 3.96 7.06
N ASP A 176 12.26 4.91 6.60
CA ASP A 176 11.87 6.32 6.55
C ASP A 176 10.81 6.63 5.49
N LYS A 177 10.82 5.91 4.36
CA LYS A 177 9.69 5.90 3.42
C LYS A 177 8.41 5.53 4.14
N TRP A 178 8.37 4.37 4.81
CA TRP A 178 7.13 3.86 5.40
C TRP A 178 6.61 4.71 6.56
N ARG A 179 7.50 5.38 7.30
CA ARG A 179 7.10 6.41 8.25
C ARG A 179 6.30 7.52 7.56
N SER A 180 6.83 8.06 6.46
CA SER A 180 6.14 9.11 5.72
C SER A 180 4.84 8.63 5.08
N GLU A 181 4.76 7.38 4.63
CA GLU A 181 3.55 6.77 4.07
C GLU A 181 2.47 6.58 5.14
N LEU A 182 2.83 6.03 6.30
CA LEU A 182 1.92 5.88 7.44
C LEU A 182 1.40 7.25 7.91
N ALA A 183 2.26 8.26 7.97
CA ALA A 183 1.83 9.62 8.30
C ALA A 183 0.87 10.19 7.26
N MET A 184 1.11 9.96 5.96
CA MET A 184 0.19 10.37 4.89
C MET A 184 -1.14 9.61 4.95
N ALA A 185 -1.10 8.31 5.24
CA ALA A 185 -2.29 7.48 5.41
C ALA A 185 -3.19 7.97 6.56
N ARG A 186 -2.60 8.38 7.69
CA ARG A 186 -3.36 9.01 8.80
C ARG A 186 -4.03 10.31 8.35
N LYS A 187 -3.36 11.14 7.55
CA LYS A 187 -3.93 12.36 6.97
C LYS A 187 -5.06 12.04 5.98
N PHE A 188 -4.89 11.02 5.14
CA PHE A 188 -5.92 10.56 4.20
C PHE A 188 -7.17 10.07 4.92
N VAL A 189 -7.02 9.22 5.93
CA VAL A 189 -8.13 8.71 6.76
C VAL A 189 -8.86 9.86 7.43
N LYS A 190 -8.13 10.82 8.00
CA LYS A 190 -8.73 12.04 8.55
C LYS A 190 -9.51 12.83 7.49
N ALA A 191 -8.94 13.05 6.30
CA ALA A 191 -9.60 13.79 5.23
C ALA A 191 -10.90 13.12 4.77
N VAL A 192 -10.92 11.79 4.63
CA VAL A 192 -12.14 11.04 4.28
C VAL A 192 -13.22 11.24 5.36
N ASN A 193 -12.85 11.10 6.63
CA ASN A 193 -13.78 11.25 7.76
C ASN A 193 -14.27 12.70 7.93
N ASP A 194 -13.41 13.70 7.74
CA ASP A 194 -13.79 15.12 7.78
C ASP A 194 -14.81 15.50 6.69
N HIS A 195 -14.89 14.72 5.61
CA HIS A 195 -15.88 14.88 4.54
C HIS A 195 -17.10 13.95 4.70
N GLY A 196 -17.28 13.36 5.89
CA GLY A 196 -18.43 12.52 6.23
C GLY A 196 -18.31 11.06 5.79
N GLY A 197 -17.10 10.61 5.41
CA GLY A 197 -16.84 9.21 5.08
C GLY A 197 -16.55 8.33 6.30
N HIS A 198 -16.23 7.06 6.03
CA HIS A 198 -15.84 6.09 7.05
C HIS A 198 -14.54 5.38 6.66
N ALA A 199 -13.43 5.91 7.16
CA ALA A 199 -12.10 5.34 7.00
C ALA A 199 -11.50 4.97 8.37
N GLU A 200 -10.91 3.77 8.46
CA GLU A 200 -10.18 3.29 9.62
C GLU A 200 -8.72 2.94 9.23
N LEU A 201 -7.79 3.14 10.16
CA LEU A 201 -6.40 2.72 10.03
C LEU A 201 -6.01 1.85 11.21
N ILE A 202 -5.44 0.68 10.92
CA ILE A 202 -4.84 -0.22 11.90
C ILE A 202 -3.34 -0.23 11.66
N HIS A 203 -2.59 0.23 12.65
CA HIS A 203 -1.15 -0.01 12.74
C HIS A 203 -0.96 -1.21 13.69
N LEU A 204 -0.57 -2.36 13.16
CA LEU A 204 -0.58 -3.65 13.86
C LEU A 204 0.12 -3.61 15.24
N PRO A 205 1.29 -2.94 15.41
CA PRO A 205 1.93 -2.81 16.72
C PRO A 205 1.08 -2.09 17.77
N GLU A 206 0.21 -1.15 17.37
CA GLU A 206 -0.69 -0.43 18.30
C GLU A 206 -1.78 -1.33 18.89
N ILE A 207 -2.03 -2.49 18.29
CA ILE A 207 -2.99 -3.49 18.77
C ILE A 207 -2.29 -4.77 19.27
N GLY A 208 -0.98 -4.71 19.52
CA GLY A 208 -0.20 -5.82 20.07
C GLY A 208 0.17 -6.92 19.07
N ILE A 209 0.04 -6.65 17.76
CA ILE A 209 0.48 -7.57 16.70
C ILE A 209 1.81 -7.09 16.15
N HIS A 210 2.84 -7.90 16.33
CA HIS A 210 4.22 -7.52 16.05
C HIS A 210 4.88 -8.40 15.00
N GLY A 211 5.89 -7.82 14.36
CA GLY A 211 6.80 -8.51 13.46
C GLY A 211 6.37 -8.56 12.01
N ASN A 212 5.23 -7.97 11.66
CA ASN A 212 4.73 -7.94 10.29
C ASN A 212 5.54 -6.99 9.41
N SER A 213 5.91 -7.45 8.23
CA SER A 213 6.59 -6.68 7.19
C SER A 213 5.58 -6.01 6.25
N HIS A 214 6.01 -5.61 5.06
CA HIS A 214 5.14 -5.05 4.02
C HIS A 214 4.18 -6.09 3.41
N PHE A 215 4.50 -7.38 3.48
CA PHE A 215 3.76 -8.45 2.79
C PHE A 215 2.74 -9.16 3.69
N LEU A 216 1.94 -8.39 4.42
CA LEU A 216 0.98 -8.85 5.44
C LEU A 216 0.23 -10.16 5.09
N MET A 217 -0.23 -10.29 3.85
CA MET A 217 -1.01 -11.44 3.36
C MET A 217 -0.22 -12.75 3.23
N ALA A 218 1.10 -12.68 3.14
CA ALA A 218 2.00 -13.82 2.91
C ALA A 218 2.79 -14.24 4.17
N GLU A 219 2.51 -13.61 5.31
CA GLU A 219 3.26 -13.84 6.55
C GLU A 219 2.70 -14.99 7.40
N LYS A 220 3.50 -15.50 8.35
CA LYS A 220 3.17 -16.64 9.21
C LYS A 220 1.87 -16.45 10.00
N ASN A 221 1.51 -15.21 10.31
CA ASN A 221 0.27 -14.85 10.99
C ASN A 221 -0.81 -14.30 10.03
N ASN A 222 -0.72 -14.55 8.72
CA ASN A 222 -1.69 -14.03 7.75
C ASN A 222 -3.15 -14.42 8.07
N GLN A 223 -3.40 -15.58 8.68
CA GLN A 223 -4.73 -15.99 9.16
C GLN A 223 -5.27 -15.07 10.26
N GLN A 224 -4.39 -14.59 11.17
CA GLN A 224 -4.76 -13.59 12.17
C GLN A 224 -5.18 -12.28 11.50
N LEU A 225 -4.45 -11.85 10.46
CA LEU A 225 -4.75 -10.63 9.74
C LEU A 225 -6.00 -10.76 8.88
N ALA A 226 -6.23 -11.91 8.27
CA ALA A 226 -7.47 -12.24 7.57
C ALA A 226 -8.68 -12.15 8.52
N GLN A 227 -8.55 -12.64 9.75
CA GLN A 227 -9.59 -12.53 10.77
C GLN A 227 -9.88 -11.08 11.17
N LEU A 228 -8.86 -10.21 11.25
CA LEU A 228 -9.06 -8.77 11.49
C LEU A 228 -9.89 -8.13 10.37
N ILE A 229 -9.56 -8.43 9.12
CA ILE A 229 -10.29 -7.93 7.95
C ILE A 229 -11.73 -8.45 7.99
N GLU A 230 -11.94 -9.75 8.24
CA GLU A 230 -13.28 -10.34 8.32
C GLU A 230 -14.12 -9.69 9.43
N ASN A 231 -13.53 -9.44 10.60
CA ASN A 231 -14.21 -8.78 11.72
C ASN A 231 -14.60 -7.34 11.37
N TRP A 232 -13.72 -6.60 10.69
CA TRP A 232 -14.02 -5.25 10.20
C TRP A 232 -15.14 -5.27 9.16
N LEU A 233 -15.15 -6.24 8.25
CA LEU A 233 -16.22 -6.43 7.27
C LEU A 233 -17.56 -6.73 7.96
N LYS A 234 -17.58 -7.60 8.97
CA LYS A 234 -18.78 -7.90 9.77
C LYS A 234 -19.30 -6.64 10.47
N LYS A 235 -18.43 -5.88 11.14
CA LYS A 235 -18.78 -4.60 11.81
C LYS A 235 -19.42 -3.59 10.85
N ASN A 236 -19.03 -3.61 9.58
CA ASN A 236 -19.54 -2.72 8.53
C ASN A 236 -20.72 -3.31 7.73
N ASN A 237 -21.29 -4.45 8.15
CA ASN A 237 -22.37 -5.15 7.43
C ASN A 237 -21.99 -5.55 5.99
N LEU A 238 -20.72 -5.90 5.76
CA LEU A 238 -20.15 -6.27 4.46
C LEU A 238 -19.74 -7.74 4.37
N ALA A 239 -19.80 -8.49 5.47
CA ALA A 239 -19.61 -9.94 5.42
C ALA A 239 -20.77 -10.57 4.63
N GLY A 240 -20.44 -11.35 3.60
CA GLY A 240 -21.43 -12.09 2.82
C GLY A 240 -22.31 -12.95 3.73
N LYS A 241 -23.60 -13.06 3.40
CA LYS A 241 -24.45 -14.12 3.94
C LYS A 241 -24.06 -15.45 3.34
#